data_AF-A0A164HCK8-F1
#
_entry.id   AF-A0A164HCK8-F1
#
_cell.length_a   1.000
_cell.length_b   1.000
_cell.length_c   1.000
_cell.angle_alpha   90.00
_cell.angle_beta   90.00
_cell.angle_gamma   90.00
#
_symmetry.space_group_name_H-M   'P 1'
#
loop_
_entity.id
_entity.type
_entity.pdbx_description
1 polymer ?
#
loop_
_entity_poly.entity_id
_entity_poly.type
_entity_poly.pdbx_seq_one_letter_code
_entity_poly.pdbx_strand_id
1 'polypeptide(L)'
;MSQNTIRTDHYGQALARLIADPAAPITVEQARVIARRWFADRFFGDPLWGGDTLMNLARWAAGSPRADRVHPRAVAAEAATMLVQLHDPRVVQRWDGWNLGESHRVAVLTVAALVRHLDSGLTGSAACS
;
A
#
# COMPACT_ATOMS: atom_id res chain seq x y z
N MET A 1 -23.68 10.02 4.23
CA MET A 1 -22.25 10.13 3.87
C MET A 1 -21.89 8.93 3.01
N SER A 2 -21.41 9.15 1.79
CA SER A 2 -21.07 8.07 0.86
C SER A 2 -19.77 7.37 1.31
N GLN A 3 -19.67 6.05 1.12
CA GLN A 3 -18.47 5.26 1.47
C GLN A 3 -17.16 5.83 0.91
N ASN A 4 -17.24 6.62 -0.17
CA ASN A 4 -16.10 7.29 -0.80
C ASN A 4 -15.48 8.40 0.08
N THR A 5 -16.27 9.10 0.88
CA THR A 5 -15.81 10.19 1.75
C THR A 5 -15.02 9.64 2.95
N ILE A 6 -15.57 8.63 3.64
CA ILE A 6 -14.93 7.94 4.77
C ILE A 6 -13.57 7.33 4.36
N ARG A 7 -13.50 6.75 3.15
CA ARG A 7 -12.28 6.14 2.60
C ARG A 7 -11.18 7.16 2.29
N THR A 8 -11.56 8.38 1.93
CA THR A 8 -10.60 9.46 1.65
C THR A 8 -10.04 10.03 2.95
N ASP A 9 -10.84 10.08 4.01
CA ASP A 9 -10.42 10.54 5.33
C ASP A 9 -9.39 9.61 5.98
N HIS A 10 -9.56 8.28 5.90
CA HIS A 10 -8.59 7.33 6.46
C HIS A 10 -7.23 7.35 5.74
N TYR A 11 -7.23 7.56 4.42
CA TYR A 11 -6.00 7.70 3.64
C TYR A 11 -5.26 8.99 4.03
N GLY A 12 -5.95 10.13 4.02
CA GLY A 12 -5.37 11.42 4.41
C GLY A 12 -4.84 11.44 5.84
N GLN A 13 -5.54 10.80 6.78
CA GLN A 13 -5.08 10.67 8.17
C GLN A 13 -3.83 9.78 8.30
N ALA A 14 -3.77 8.65 7.59
CA ALA A 14 -2.59 7.79 7.58
C ALA A 14 -1.38 8.54 6.99
N LEU A 15 -1.61 9.27 5.90
CA LEU A 15 -0.61 10.07 5.21
C LEU A 15 -0.04 11.19 6.10
N ALA A 16 -0.91 11.99 6.71
CA ALA A 16 -0.50 13.06 7.61
C ALA A 16 0.33 12.53 8.80
N ARG A 17 -0.09 11.38 9.37
CA ARG A 17 0.66 10.72 10.45
C ARG A 17 2.03 10.24 9.98
N LEU A 18 2.12 9.61 8.81
CA LEU A 18 3.39 9.10 8.26
C LEU A 18 4.34 10.21 7.79
N ILE A 19 3.81 11.36 7.38
CA ILE A 19 4.62 12.55 7.08
C ILE A 19 5.23 13.12 8.36
N ALA A 20 4.45 13.20 9.45
CA ALA A 20 4.92 13.70 10.74
C ALA A 20 5.87 12.72 11.44
N ASP A 21 5.58 11.42 11.35
CA ASP A 21 6.36 10.33 11.91
C ASP A 21 6.41 9.14 10.93
N PRO A 22 7.50 9.01 10.14
CA PRO A 22 7.72 7.89 9.23
C PRO A 22 7.68 6.50 9.85
N ALA A 23 7.85 6.38 11.17
CA ALA A 23 7.84 5.11 11.90
C ALA A 23 6.48 4.77 12.51
N ALA A 24 5.50 5.68 12.45
CA ALA A 24 4.20 5.50 13.08
C ALA A 24 3.51 4.20 12.61
N PRO A 25 2.93 3.42 13.54
CA PRO A 25 2.20 2.21 13.19
C PRO A 25 0.90 2.57 12.47
N ILE A 26 0.55 1.77 11.46
CA ILE A 26 -0.72 1.85 10.74
C ILE A 26 -1.62 0.66 11.08
N THR A 27 -2.92 0.88 11.03
CA THR A 27 -3.93 -0.18 11.21
C THR A 27 -4.08 -1.02 9.94
N VAL A 28 -4.71 -2.20 10.05
CA VAL A 28 -5.04 -3.05 8.88
C VAL A 28 -5.91 -2.30 7.88
N GLU A 29 -6.86 -1.50 8.35
CA GLU A 29 -7.72 -0.69 7.48
C GLU A 29 -6.92 0.37 6.71
N GLN A 30 -6.04 1.09 7.41
CA GLN A 30 -5.14 2.07 6.77
C GLN A 30 -4.23 1.40 5.73
N ALA A 31 -3.67 0.23 6.06
CA ALA A 31 -2.82 -0.54 5.16
C ALA A 31 -3.59 -0.98 3.88
N ARG A 32 -4.83 -1.48 4.03
CA ARG A 32 -5.70 -1.83 2.89
C ARG A 32 -6.07 -0.61 2.05
N VAL A 33 -6.36 0.53 2.69
CA VAL A 33 -6.70 1.77 1.99
C VAL A 33 -5.51 2.29 1.20
N ILE A 34 -4.29 2.28 1.77
CA ILE A 34 -3.05 2.65 1.07
C ILE A 34 -2.91 1.80 -0.20
N ALA A 35 -2.91 0.47 -0.07
CA ALA A 35 -2.76 -0.43 -1.21
C ALA A 35 -3.87 -0.22 -2.26
N ARG A 36 -5.12 -0.07 -1.84
CA ARG A 36 -6.25 0.14 -2.76
C ARG A 36 -6.15 1.47 -3.51
N ARG A 37 -5.75 2.55 -2.82
CA ARG A 37 -5.58 3.88 -3.42
C ARG A 37 -4.57 3.81 -4.57
N TRP A 38 -3.46 3.08 -4.38
CA TRP A 38 -2.47 2.88 -5.44
C TRP A 38 -3.02 2.23 -6.69
N PHE A 39 -3.84 1.17 -6.58
CA PHE A 39 -4.44 0.52 -7.75
C PHE A 39 -5.59 1.31 -8.37
N ALA A 40 -6.41 1.98 -7.54
CA ALA A 40 -7.53 2.77 -8.01
C ALA A 40 -7.09 4.04 -8.76
N ASP A 41 -6.13 4.78 -8.19
CA ASP A 41 -5.72 6.09 -8.71
C ASP A 41 -4.79 5.98 -9.92
N ARG A 42 -3.99 4.91 -10.00
CA ARG A 42 -2.92 4.80 -11.00
C ARG A 42 -3.22 3.84 -12.15
N PHE A 43 -4.09 2.86 -11.91
CA PHE A 43 -4.33 1.78 -12.85
C PHE A 43 -5.82 1.52 -13.07
N PHE A 44 -6.70 2.44 -12.69
CA PHE A 44 -8.16 2.30 -12.85
C PHE A 44 -8.72 0.98 -12.23
N GLY A 45 -8.06 0.48 -11.20
CA GLY A 45 -8.37 -0.81 -10.58
C GLY A 45 -7.54 -1.99 -11.09
N ASP A 46 -6.70 -1.82 -12.10
CA ASP A 46 -5.78 -2.87 -12.55
C ASP A 46 -4.66 -3.10 -11.51
N PRO A 47 -4.33 -4.36 -11.20
CA PRO A 47 -3.29 -4.72 -10.25
C PRO A 47 -1.87 -4.57 -10.84
N LEU A 48 -1.65 -3.66 -11.78
CA LEU A 48 -0.35 -3.47 -12.42
C LEU A 48 0.52 -2.53 -11.60
N TRP A 49 1.83 -2.76 -11.55
CA TRP A 49 2.79 -1.86 -10.91
C TRP A 49 4.19 -2.06 -11.52
N GLY A 50 4.70 -1.02 -12.18
CA GLY A 50 6.03 -1.01 -12.82
C GLY A 50 6.32 -2.17 -13.79
N GLY A 51 5.30 -2.78 -14.38
CA GLY A 51 5.42 -3.90 -15.31
C GLY A 51 5.04 -5.26 -14.70
N ASP A 52 4.92 -5.34 -13.38
CA ASP A 52 4.49 -6.54 -12.66
C ASP A 52 3.01 -6.51 -12.31
N THR A 53 2.40 -7.69 -12.16
CA THR A 53 1.03 -7.84 -11.68
C THR A 53 1.02 -8.21 -10.20
N LEU A 54 0.52 -7.31 -9.35
CA LEU A 54 0.43 -7.44 -7.89
C LEU A 54 -0.97 -7.89 -7.46
N MET A 55 -1.36 -9.08 -7.92
CA MET A 55 -2.72 -9.60 -7.78
C MET A 55 -3.09 -9.92 -6.33
N ASN A 56 -2.15 -10.41 -5.52
CA ASN A 56 -2.42 -10.80 -4.15
C ASN A 56 -2.69 -9.57 -3.27
N LEU A 57 -1.86 -8.54 -3.43
CA LEU A 57 -1.99 -7.26 -2.74
C LEU A 57 -3.28 -6.55 -3.15
N ALA A 58 -3.62 -6.52 -4.44
CA ALA A 58 -4.87 -5.94 -4.91
C ALA A 58 -6.10 -6.67 -4.34
N ARG A 59 -6.10 -8.02 -4.35
CA ARG A 59 -7.20 -8.83 -3.78
C ARG A 59 -7.35 -8.63 -2.28
N TRP A 60 -6.23 -8.56 -1.56
CA TRP A 60 -6.22 -8.30 -0.13
C TRP A 60 -6.75 -6.89 0.18
N ALA A 61 -6.30 -5.88 -0.57
CA ALA A 61 -6.73 -4.48 -0.42
C ALA A 61 -8.21 -4.25 -0.77
N ALA A 62 -8.76 -5.03 -1.71
CA ALA A 62 -10.17 -4.98 -2.08
C ALA A 62 -11.11 -5.43 -0.94
N GLY A 63 -10.59 -6.13 0.08
CA GLY A 63 -11.39 -6.60 1.22
C GLY A 63 -12.50 -7.58 0.82
N SER A 64 -12.37 -8.24 -0.33
CA SER A 64 -13.34 -9.24 -0.78
C SER A 64 -13.35 -10.46 0.16
N PRO A 65 -14.39 -11.31 0.17
CA PRO A 65 -14.39 -12.57 0.93
C PRO A 65 -13.24 -13.54 0.56
N ARG A 66 -12.53 -13.26 -0.54
CA ARG A 66 -11.33 -14.00 -0.97
C ARG A 66 -10.03 -13.37 -0.46
N ALA A 67 -10.08 -12.16 0.12
CA ALA A 67 -8.92 -11.46 0.69
C ALA A 67 -8.27 -12.27 1.82
N ASP A 68 -9.07 -12.93 2.66
CA ASP A 68 -8.58 -13.75 3.77
C ASP A 68 -7.99 -15.10 3.32
N ARG A 69 -8.18 -15.45 2.04
CA ARG A 69 -7.58 -16.63 1.42
C ARG A 69 -6.22 -16.34 0.76
N VAL A 70 -5.83 -15.06 0.71
CA VAL A 70 -4.55 -14.67 0.13
C VAL A 70 -3.46 -14.93 1.17
N HIS A 71 -2.42 -15.66 0.77
CA HIS A 71 -1.33 -16.00 1.66
C HIS A 71 -0.61 -14.72 2.16
N PRO A 72 -0.51 -14.47 3.47
CA PRO A 72 0.06 -13.22 4.00
C PRO A 72 1.48 -12.91 3.48
N ARG A 73 2.33 -13.94 3.32
CA ARG A 73 3.67 -13.75 2.73
C ARG A 73 3.63 -13.29 1.26
N ALA A 74 2.62 -13.69 0.48
CA ALA A 74 2.50 -13.24 -0.91
C ALA A 74 2.11 -11.76 -0.97
N VAL A 75 1.21 -11.32 -0.07
CA VAL A 75 0.86 -9.90 0.09
C VAL A 75 2.08 -9.07 0.48
N ALA A 76 2.85 -9.54 1.47
CA ALA A 76 4.07 -8.88 1.93
C ALA A 76 5.13 -8.80 0.81
N ALA A 77 5.34 -9.89 0.08
CA ALA A 77 6.28 -9.91 -1.05
C ALA A 77 5.91 -8.91 -2.15
N GLU A 78 4.63 -8.83 -2.54
CA GLU A 78 4.17 -7.87 -3.55
C GLU A 78 4.28 -6.42 -3.06
N ALA A 79 4.00 -6.14 -1.78
CA ALA A 79 4.22 -4.82 -1.21
C ALA A 79 5.72 -4.44 -1.18
N ALA A 80 6.60 -5.40 -0.90
CA ALA A 80 8.04 -5.20 -0.97
C ALA A 80 8.52 -4.91 -2.41
N THR A 81 7.97 -5.63 -3.40
CA THR A 81 8.20 -5.32 -4.82
C THR A 81 7.81 -3.88 -5.16
N MET A 82 6.66 -3.40 -4.66
CA MET A 82 6.30 -1.98 -4.85
C MET A 82 7.34 -1.04 -4.29
N LEU A 83 7.83 -1.29 -3.07
CA LEU A 83 8.82 -0.45 -2.42
C LEU A 83 10.15 -0.43 -3.20
N VAL A 84 10.63 -1.59 -3.65
CA VAL A 84 11.85 -1.69 -4.46
C VAL A 84 11.72 -0.86 -5.73
N GLN A 85 10.60 -0.98 -6.44
CA GLN A 85 10.36 -0.21 -7.66
C GLN A 85 10.22 1.29 -7.40
N LEU A 86 9.72 1.72 -6.23
CA LEU A 86 9.72 3.15 -5.86
C LEU A 86 11.11 3.73 -5.70
N HIS A 87 12.11 2.89 -5.42
CA HIS A 87 13.51 3.31 -5.34
C HIS A 87 14.24 3.24 -6.70
N ASP A 88 13.61 2.70 -7.75
CA ASP A 88 14.17 2.70 -9.11
C ASP A 88 14.19 4.14 -9.68
N PRO A 89 15.35 4.71 -10.03
CA PRO A 89 15.47 6.05 -10.62
C PRO A 89 14.55 6.28 -11.85
N ARG A 90 14.28 5.25 -12.64
CA ARG A 90 13.39 5.31 -13.81
C ARG A 90 11.92 5.45 -13.43
N VAL A 91 11.54 4.98 -12.25
CA VAL A 91 10.19 5.15 -11.69
C VAL A 91 10.07 6.54 -11.05
N VAL A 92 11.14 7.02 -10.39
CA VAL A 92 11.20 8.38 -9.83
C VAL A 92 11.04 9.45 -10.92
N GLN A 93 11.78 9.34 -12.02
CA GLN A 93 11.67 10.29 -13.15
C GLN A 93 10.27 10.31 -13.79
N ARG A 94 9.57 9.17 -13.81
CA ARG A 94 8.18 9.09 -14.28
C ARG A 94 7.19 9.73 -13.29
N TRP A 95 7.56 9.80 -12.00
CA TRP A 95 6.74 10.39 -10.95
C TRP A 95 6.55 11.89 -11.13
N ASP A 96 7.60 12.61 -11.54
CA ASP A 96 7.53 14.06 -11.78
C ASP A 96 6.60 14.42 -12.97
N GLY A 97 6.35 13.47 -13.88
CA GLY A 97 5.38 13.60 -14.97
C GLY A 97 3.95 13.21 -14.59
N TRP A 98 3.76 12.53 -13.46
CA TRP A 98 2.45 12.12 -12.96
C TRP A 98 2.01 13.14 -11.92
N ASN A 99 1.15 14.06 -12.35
CA ASN A 99 0.64 15.19 -11.57
C ASN A 99 -0.29 14.72 -10.42
N LEU A 100 0.24 13.95 -9.47
CA LEU A 100 -0.53 13.15 -8.49
C LEU A 100 -0.89 13.93 -7.22
N GLY A 101 -0.54 15.21 -7.11
CA GLY A 101 -0.76 15.99 -5.87
C GLY A 101 0.01 15.48 -4.64
N GLU A 102 0.67 14.32 -4.73
CA GLU A 102 1.45 13.68 -3.68
C GLU A 102 2.89 13.41 -4.16
N SER A 103 3.87 13.85 -3.36
CA SER A 103 5.29 13.74 -3.72
C SER A 103 5.78 12.28 -3.69
N HIS A 104 6.78 11.95 -4.50
CA HIS A 104 7.45 10.65 -4.49
C HIS A 104 7.89 10.21 -3.08
N ARG A 105 8.33 11.16 -2.25
CA ARG A 105 8.64 10.93 -0.83
C ARG A 105 7.47 10.34 -0.06
N VAL A 106 6.27 10.86 -0.27
CA VAL A 106 5.04 10.38 0.41
C VAL A 106 4.69 8.96 -0.06
N ALA A 107 4.91 8.65 -1.33
CA ALA A 107 4.73 7.30 -1.85
C ALA A 107 5.68 6.29 -1.19
N VAL A 108 6.96 6.64 -1.09
CA VAL A 108 7.96 5.81 -0.40
C VAL A 108 7.57 5.59 1.06
N LEU A 109 7.16 6.65 1.77
CA LEU A 109 6.76 6.56 3.18
C LEU A 109 5.55 5.64 3.39
N THR A 110 4.51 5.80 2.57
CA THR A 110 3.27 5.01 2.70
C THR A 110 3.48 3.55 2.36
N VAL A 111 4.23 3.24 1.31
CA VAL A 111 4.53 1.84 0.95
C VAL A 111 5.50 1.20 1.94
N ALA A 112 6.48 1.94 2.48
CA ALA A 112 7.33 1.42 3.55
C ALA A 112 6.54 1.09 4.82
N ALA A 113 5.56 1.92 5.20
CA ALA A 113 4.68 1.62 6.32
C ALA A 113 3.81 0.38 6.09
N LEU A 114 3.30 0.20 4.87
CA LEU A 114 2.58 -1.00 4.44
C LEU A 114 3.44 -2.26 4.58
N VAL A 115 4.67 -2.25 4.08
CA VAL A 115 5.60 -3.38 4.19
C VAL A 115 5.86 -3.75 5.65
N ARG A 116 6.18 -2.77 6.50
CA ARG A 116 6.41 -3.02 7.94
C ARG A 116 5.19 -3.61 8.65
N HIS A 117 3.99 -3.13 8.31
CA HIS A 117 2.75 -3.66 8.86
C HIS A 117 2.51 -5.12 8.46
N LEU A 118 2.80 -5.47 7.21
CA LEU A 118 2.64 -6.84 6.72
C LEU A 118 3.69 -7.78 7.30
N ASP A 119 4.93 -7.32 7.47
CA ASP A 119 6.02 -8.10 8.08
C ASP A 119 5.79 -8.36 9.58
N SER A 120 5.26 -7.37 10.33
CA SER A 120 4.95 -7.57 11.76
C SER A 120 3.82 -8.58 11.99
N GLY A 121 2.85 -8.66 11.06
CA GLY A 121 1.82 -9.70 11.08
C GLY A 121 2.38 -11.11 10.85
N LEU A 122 3.47 -11.25 10.10
CA LEU A 122 4.13 -12.53 9.86
C LEU A 122 4.95 -13.02 11.06
N THR A 123 5.63 -12.10 11.76
CA THR A 123 6.42 -12.44 12.95
C THR A 123 5.54 -12.70 14.17
N GLY A 124 4.42 -11.99 14.32
CA GLY A 124 3.44 -12.23 15.38
C GLY A 124 2.76 -13.60 15.32
N SER A 125 2.62 -14.18 14.12
CA SER A 125 2.03 -15.52 13.95
C SER A 125 3.03 -16.66 14.20
N ALA A 126 4.34 -16.41 14.11
CA ALA A 126 5.38 -17.42 14.35
C ALA A 126 5.68 -17.62 15.84
N ALA A 127 5.21 -16.72 16.72
CA ALA A 127 5.40 -16.80 18.17
C ALA A 127 4.37 -17.69 18.91
N CYS A 128 3.41 -18.30 18.18
CA CYS A 128 2.35 -19.15 18.75
C CYS A 128 2.35 -20.58 18.19
N SER A 129 3.47 -21.09 17.66
CA SER A 129 3.61 -22.48 17.22
C SER A 129 4.57 -23.26 18.11
#